data_AF-A0A7Y5KB12-F1
#
_entry.id   AF-A0A7Y5KB12-F1
#
_cell.length_a   1.000
_cell.length_b   1.000
_cell.length_c   1.000
_cell.angle_alpha   90.00
_cell.angle_beta   90.00
_cell.angle_gamma   90.00
#
_symmetry.space_group_name_H-M   'P 1'
#
loop_
_entity.id
_entity.type
_entity.pdbx_description
1 polymer ?
#
loop_
_entity_poly.entity_id
_entity_poly.type
_entity_poly.pdbx_seq_one_letter_code
_entity_poly.pdbx_strand_id
1 'polypeptide(L)'
;METTTVQLKIPTAHYKLVEEIASQSRKMIDEVLASFVSERLEREARLQEARQLMRQLGKGLGASKPPHDAADNHDVYLYGKPRP
;
A
#
# COMPACT_ATOMS: atom_id res chain seq x y z
N MET A 1 -11.94 3.94 21.45
CA MET A 1 -11.97 2.78 20.54
C MET A 1 -13.36 2.72 19.95
N GLU A 2 -13.46 2.76 18.63
CA GLU A 2 -14.73 2.50 17.95
C GLU A 2 -14.77 1.02 17.58
N THR A 3 -15.87 0.34 17.95
CA THR A 3 -16.05 -1.09 17.69
C THR A 3 -17.10 -1.27 16.62
N THR A 4 -16.72 -1.90 15.50
CA THR A 4 -17.63 -2.20 14.39
C THR A 4 -17.80 -3.72 14.30
N THR A 5 -19.05 -4.18 14.33
CA THR A 5 -19.38 -5.59 14.11
C THR A 5 -19.54 -5.87 12.62
N VAL A 6 -18.83 -6.88 12.12
CA VAL A 6 -18.87 -7.29 10.70
C VAL A 6 -19.39 -8.72 10.60
N GLN A 7 -20.36 -8.94 9.72
CA GLN A 7 -20.82 -10.29 9.37
C GLN A 7 -20.11 -10.76 8.10
N LEU A 8 -19.42 -11.89 8.19
CA LEU A 8 -18.67 -12.48 7.09
C LEU A 8 -19.32 -13.80 6.65
N LYS A 9 -19.65 -13.91 5.37
CA LYS A 9 -20.01 -15.19 4.76
C LYS A 9 -18.75 -15.86 4.23
N ILE A 10 -18.29 -16.88 4.93
CA ILE A 10 -17.08 -17.62 4.57
C ILE A 10 -17.50 -18.92 3.86
N PRO A 11 -17.01 -19.20 2.64
CA PRO A 11 -17.25 -20.49 1.99
C PRO A 11 -16.72 -21.65 2.84
N THR A 12 -17.43 -22.77 2.86
CA THR A 12 -17.12 -23.94 3.70
C THR A 12 -15.70 -24.48 3.50
N ALA A 13 -15.18 -24.41 2.28
CA ALA A 13 -13.80 -24.83 1.98
C ALA A 13 -12.76 -23.99 2.73
N HIS A 14 -12.98 -22.68 2.85
CA HIS A 14 -12.08 -21.78 3.57
C HIS A 14 -12.28 -21.84 5.09
N TYR A 15 -13.50 -22.14 5.54
CA TYR A 15 -13.78 -22.28 6.96
C TYR A 15 -12.97 -23.42 7.61
N LYS A 16 -12.86 -24.59 6.96
CA LYS A 16 -12.02 -25.71 7.44
C LYS A 16 -10.55 -25.31 7.58
N LEU A 17 -10.04 -24.53 6.63
CA LEU A 17 -8.66 -24.04 6.68
C LEU A 17 -8.46 -23.07 7.85
N VAL A 18 -9.45 -22.25 8.16
CA VAL A 18 -9.41 -21.38 9.35
C VAL A 18 -9.47 -22.20 10.64
N GLU A 19 -10.27 -23.26 10.69
CA GLU A 19 -10.30 -24.20 11.83
C GLU A 19 -8.93 -24.87 12.06
N GLU A 20 -8.27 -25.31 10.99
CA GLU A 20 -6.93 -25.90 11.06
C GLU A 20 -5.90 -24.90 11.60
N ILE A 21 -5.92 -23.66 11.10
CA ILE A 21 -5.03 -22.59 11.59
C ILE A 21 -5.32 -22.26 13.05
N ALA A 22 -6.59 -22.16 13.44
CA ALA A 22 -7.01 -21.90 14.81
C ALA A 22 -6.50 -22.98 15.76
N SER A 23 -6.65 -24.25 15.37
CA SER A 23 -6.15 -25.42 16.11
C SER A 23 -4.62 -25.39 16.27
N GLN A 24 -3.88 -25.15 15.19
CA GLN A 24 -2.41 -25.09 15.23
C GLN A 24 -1.89 -23.93 16.08
N SER A 25 -2.57 -22.78 16.01
CA SER A 25 -2.18 -21.56 16.74
C SER A 25 -2.75 -21.48 18.16
N ARG A 26 -3.58 -22.45 18.58
CA ARG A 26 -4.31 -22.46 19.86
C ARG A 26 -5.13 -21.19 20.10
N LYS A 27 -5.72 -20.66 19.04
CA LYS A 27 -6.57 -19.47 19.07
C LYS A 27 -8.00 -19.82 18.75
N MET A 28 -8.92 -18.95 19.13
CA MET A 28 -10.30 -19.08 18.68
C MET A 28 -10.43 -18.64 17.21
N ILE A 29 -11.44 -19.19 16.52
CA ILE A 29 -11.68 -18.92 15.08
C ILE A 29 -11.93 -17.43 14.84
N ASP A 30 -12.69 -16.79 15.72
CA ASP A 30 -12.97 -15.34 15.69
C ASP A 30 -11.70 -14.50 15.86
N GLU A 31 -10.78 -14.89 16.74
CA GLU A 31 -9.47 -14.23 16.90
C GLU A 31 -8.61 -14.34 15.64
N VAL A 32 -8.60 -15.52 15.00
CA VAL A 32 -7.88 -15.75 13.74
C VAL A 32 -8.47 -14.88 12.63
N LEU A 33 -9.80 -14.85 12.51
CA LEU A 33 -10.50 -14.03 11.52
C LEU A 33 -10.30 -12.53 11.78
N ALA A 34 -10.39 -12.08 13.03
CA ALA A 34 -10.15 -10.70 13.41
C ALA A 34 -8.72 -10.26 13.10
N SER A 35 -7.74 -11.13 13.35
CA SER A 35 -6.34 -10.87 13.01
C SER A 35 -6.15 -10.73 11.51
N PHE A 36 -6.73 -11.64 10.72
CA PHE A 36 -6.63 -11.61 9.26
C PHE A 36 -7.29 -10.35 8.66
N VAL A 37 -8.48 -9.98 9.13
CA VAL A 37 -9.17 -8.77 8.70
C VAL A 37 -8.37 -7.52 9.06
N SER A 38 -7.81 -7.46 10.27
CA SER A 38 -7.00 -6.33 10.72
C SER A 38 -5.74 -6.16 9.87
N GLU A 39 -5.00 -7.25 9.63
CA GLU A 39 -3.80 -7.22 8.79
C GLU A 39 -4.12 -6.78 7.35
N ARG A 40 -5.24 -7.26 6.80
CA ARG A 40 -5.66 -6.90 5.45
C ARG A 40 -6.02 -5.41 5.35
N LEU A 41 -6.77 -4.88 6.33
CA LEU A 41 -7.12 -3.46 6.38
C LEU A 41 -5.89 -2.57 6.53
N GLU A 42 -4.95 -2.93 7.40
CA GLU A 42 -3.72 -2.18 7.58
C GLU A 42 -2.89 -2.14 6.29
N ARG A 43 -2.80 -3.27 5.57
CA ARG A 43 -2.10 -3.34 4.29
C ARG A 43 -2.75 -2.45 3.23
N GLU A 44 -4.07 -2.46 3.12
CA GLU A 44 -4.80 -1.61 2.17
C GLU A 44 -4.67 -0.12 2.53
N ALA A 45 -4.72 0.22 3.82
CA ALA A 45 -4.54 1.60 4.29
C ALA A 45 -3.15 2.14 3.90
N ARG A 46 -2.07 1.41 4.21
CA ARG A 46 -0.70 1.80 3.83
C ARG A 46 -0.54 1.97 2.32
N LEU A 47 -1.16 1.08 1.54
CA LEU A 47 -1.10 1.13 0.08
C LEU A 47 -1.89 2.32 -0.48
N GLN A 48 -3.03 2.67 0.13
CA GLN A 48 -3.78 3.86 -0.23
C GLN A 48 -3.02 5.15 0.12
N GLU A 49 -2.36 5.21 1.27
CA GLU A 49 -1.48 6.31 1.66
C GLU A 49 -0.34 6.48 0.66
N ALA A 50 0.36 5.39 0.29
CA ALA A 50 1.41 5.42 -0.72
C ALA A 50 0.90 5.95 -2.07
N ARG A 51 -0.30 5.54 -2.50
CA ARG A 51 -0.94 6.06 -3.73
C ARG A 51 -1.30 7.54 -3.62
N GLN A 52 -1.68 8.03 -2.43
CA GLN A 52 -1.93 9.45 -2.22
C GLN A 52 -0.64 10.26 -2.29
N LEU A 53 0.42 9.78 -1.64
CA LEU A 53 1.75 10.39 -1.69
C LEU A 53 2.27 10.49 -3.12
N MET A 54 2.20 9.40 -3.89
CA MET A 54 2.60 9.41 -5.31
C MET A 54 1.79 10.39 -6.15
N ARG A 55 0.49 10.55 -5.88
CA ARG A 55 -0.33 11.57 -6.56
C ARG A 55 0.08 12.98 -6.19
N GLN A 56 0.47 13.25 -4.95
CA GLN A 56 0.95 14.56 -4.52
C GLN A 56 2.30 14.89 -5.15
N LEU A 57 3.25 13.94 -5.13
CA LEU A 57 4.56 14.10 -5.76
C LEU A 57 4.44 14.23 -7.29
N GLY A 58 3.55 13.45 -7.90
CA GLY A 58 3.27 13.49 -9.34
C GLY A 58 2.70 14.82 -9.83
N LYS A 59 2.01 15.59 -8.98
CA LYS A 59 1.51 16.92 -9.34
C LYS A 59 2.63 17.96 -9.58
N GLY A 60 3.86 17.68 -9.15
CA GLY A 60 5.04 18.51 -9.43
C GLY A 60 5.91 18.02 -10.59
N LEU A 61 5.70 16.79 -11.08
CA LEU A 61 6.48 16.20 -12.18
C LEU A 61 5.89 16.66 -13.53
N GLY A 62 6.50 17.69 -14.12
CA GLY A 62 6.10 18.23 -15.43
C GLY A 62 5.73 19.71 -15.43
N ALA A 63 5.89 20.43 -14.31
CA ALA A 63 5.66 21.87 -14.24
C ALA A 63 6.60 22.70 -15.13
N SER A 64 7.69 22.10 -15.61
CA SER A 64 8.58 22.68 -16.62
C SER A 64 8.81 21.68 -17.75
N LYS A 65 8.72 22.14 -19.01
CA LYS A 65 9.26 21.38 -20.15
C LYS A 65 10.78 21.33 -19.97
N PRO A 66 11.39 20.14 -19.77
CA PRO A 66 12.83 20.03 -19.88
C PRO A 66 13.23 20.39 -21.32
N PRO A 67 14.42 20.97 -21.54
CA PRO A 67 14.95 21.15 -22.88
C PRO A 67 15.03 19.78 -23.58
N HIS A 68 14.79 19.74 -24.90
CA HIS A 68 14.54 18.50 -25.64
C HIS A 68 15.70 17.49 -25.60
N ASP A 69 16.88 17.96 -25.21
CA ASP A 69 18.17 17.29 -25.15
C ASP A 69 18.61 17.01 -23.71
N ALA A 70 17.74 17.22 -22.71
CA ALA A 70 18.08 16.97 -21.30
C ALA A 70 18.50 15.51 -21.03
N ALA A 71 18.00 14.55 -21.82
CA ALA A 71 18.42 13.15 -21.75
C ALA A 71 19.83 12.94 -22.32
N ASP A 72 20.13 13.58 -23.46
CA ASP A 72 21.43 13.45 -24.14
C ASP A 72 22.53 14.23 -23.42
N ASN A 73 22.17 15.30 -22.72
CA ASN A 73 23.08 16.19 -21.98
C ASN A 73 22.88 16.11 -20.45
N HIS A 74 22.45 14.96 -19.94
CA HIS A 74 22.07 14.73 -18.54
C HIS A 74 23.05 15.33 -17.52
N ASP A 75 24.35 15.09 -17.71
CA ASP A 75 25.38 15.53 -16.77
C ASP A 75 25.58 17.05 -16.80
N VAL A 76 25.44 17.68 -17.97
CA VAL A 76 25.51 19.14 -18.12
C VAL A 76 24.23 19.79 -17.58
N TYR A 77 23.08 19.17 -17.78
CA TYR A 77 21.80 19.66 -17.29
C TYR A 77 21.70 19.61 -15.75
N LEU A 78 22.22 18.56 -15.11
CA LEU A 78 22.17 18.41 -13.65
C LEU A 78 23.34 19.08 -12.91
N TYR A 79 24.53 19.11 -13.50
CA TYR A 79 25.76 19.55 -12.82
C TYR A 79 26.49 20.70 -13.53
N GLY A 80 25.97 21.18 -14.65
CA GLY A 80 26.47 22.36 -15.33
C GLY A 80 26.26 23.59 -14.44
N LYS A 81 27.36 24.21 -14.02
CA LYS A 81 27.29 25.45 -13.23
C LYS A 81 26.46 26.49 -13.99
N PRO A 82 25.55 27.22 -13.31
CA PRO A 82 24.92 28.39 -13.92
C PRO A 82 26.05 29.34 -14.32
N ARG A 83 26.15 29.66 -15.61
CA ARG A 83 27.07 30.71 -16.06
C ARG A 83 26.60 32.03 -15.44
N PRO A 84 27.53 32.88 -14.96
CA PRO A 84 27.21 34.21 -14.46
C PRO A 84 26.58 35.10 -15.54
#